data_AF-A0A3D0RES9-F1
#
_entry.id   AF-A0A3D0RES9-F1
#
_cell.length_a   1.000
_cell.length_b   1.000
_cell.length_c   1.000
_cell.angle_alpha   90.00
_cell.angle_beta   90.00
_cell.angle_gamma   90.00
#
_symmetry.space_group_name_H-M   'P 1'
#
loop_
_entity.id
_entity.type
_entity.pdbx_description
1 polymer ?
#
loop_
_entity_poly.entity_id
_entity_poly.type
_entity_poly.pdbx_seq_one_letter_code
_entity_poly.pdbx_strand_id
1 'polypeptide(L)'
;NDKHIEVIVRQMLQKVEVTDPGDSTFLIGEQTDREEFASANAALEAEGLRPAVADPVLLGITKASLQTRSFISAASFQETTRVLTEAAVSGRQDTLDGLKENVIVGRLIPAGTGSVMKRLRRIAADRDKVIADERAKSTPALESVDAPAGFAEETTETEA
;
A
#
# COMPACT_ATOMS: atom_id res chain seq x y z
N ASN A 1 -22.59 21.47 -16.74
CA ASN A 1 -22.61 20.85 -15.40
C ASN A 1 -21.20 20.94 -14.87
N ASP A 2 -20.97 21.90 -13.99
CA ASP A 2 -19.63 22.38 -13.65
C ASP A 2 -18.84 21.39 -12.80
N LYS A 3 -19.53 20.38 -12.24
CA LYS A 3 -18.92 19.26 -11.50
C LYS A 3 -17.82 18.56 -12.30
N HIS A 4 -17.95 18.45 -13.62
CA HIS A 4 -16.92 17.82 -14.44
C HIS A 4 -15.64 18.66 -14.50
N ILE A 5 -15.78 19.98 -14.59
CA ILE A 5 -14.66 20.91 -14.61
C ILE A 5 -13.98 20.92 -13.24
N GLU A 6 -14.75 20.94 -12.16
CA GLU A 6 -14.22 20.87 -10.79
C GLU A 6 -13.36 19.63 -10.56
N VAL A 7 -13.82 18.46 -11.02
CA VAL A 7 -13.05 17.21 -10.91
C VAL A 7 -11.75 17.27 -11.70
N ILE A 8 -11.75 17.90 -12.88
CA ILE A 8 -10.53 18.07 -13.70
C ILE A 8 -9.56 19.04 -13.01
N VAL A 9 -10.06 20.19 -12.52
CA VAL A 9 -9.24 21.19 -11.83
C VAL A 9 -8.65 20.62 -10.53
N ARG A 10 -9.40 19.77 -9.82
CA ARG A 10 -8.88 19.02 -8.66
C ARG A 10 -7.68 18.16 -9.04
N GLN A 11 -7.69 17.52 -10.21
CA GLN A 11 -6.56 16.72 -10.69
C GLN A 11 -5.35 17.59 -11.08
N MET A 12 -5.58 18.83 -11.50
CA MET A 12 -4.53 19.80 -11.82
C MET A 12 -3.86 20.39 -10.57
N LEU A 13 -4.50 20.32 -9.38
CA LEU A 13 -4.04 20.87 -8.09
C LEU A 13 -3.53 19.78 -7.12
N GLN A 14 -3.02 18.66 -7.63
CA GLN A 14 -2.55 17.54 -6.80
C GLN A 14 -1.15 17.76 -6.19
N LYS A 15 -0.39 18.75 -6.67
CA LYS A 15 0.96 19.05 -6.16
C LYS A 15 0.95 20.32 -5.32
N VAL A 16 1.84 20.35 -4.34
CA VAL A 16 2.12 21.52 -3.49
C VAL A 16 3.62 21.81 -3.54
N GLU A 17 3.97 23.09 -3.44
CA GLU A 17 5.36 23.55 -3.39
C GLU A 17 5.67 24.08 -1.99
N VAL A 18 6.72 23.53 -1.38
CA VAL A 18 7.06 23.82 0.01
C VAL A 18 7.68 25.21 0.13
N THR A 19 7.05 26.07 0.94
CA THR A 19 7.53 27.43 1.21
C THR A 19 8.33 27.50 2.51
N ASP A 20 7.93 26.71 3.51
CA ASP A 20 8.63 26.58 4.79
C ASP A 20 8.66 25.10 5.19
N PRO A 21 9.84 24.47 5.35
CA PRO A 21 9.93 23.06 5.70
C PRO A 21 9.58 22.78 7.17
N GLY A 22 9.49 23.79 8.05
CA GLY A 22 9.26 23.58 9.48
C GLY A 22 10.34 22.68 10.09
N ASP A 23 9.90 21.63 10.78
CA ASP A 23 10.78 20.57 11.32
C ASP A 23 10.73 19.28 10.46
N SER A 24 10.17 19.35 9.24
CA SER A 24 10.13 18.24 8.30
C SER A 24 11.47 18.02 7.57
N THR A 25 11.56 16.93 6.80
CA THR A 25 12.68 16.66 5.89
C THR A 25 12.54 17.31 4.51
N PHE A 26 11.49 18.09 4.27
CA PHE A 26 11.27 18.72 2.97
C PHE A 26 12.27 19.85 2.71
N LEU A 27 12.48 20.14 1.43
CA LEU A 27 13.30 21.28 0.99
C LEU A 27 12.42 22.44 0.51
N ILE A 28 12.88 23.67 0.73
CA ILE A 28 12.21 24.85 0.17
C ILE A 28 12.20 24.78 -1.36
N GLY A 29 11.05 24.99 -1.98
CA GLY A 29 10.82 24.86 -3.42
C GLY A 29 10.62 23.42 -3.91
N GLU A 30 10.65 22.43 -3.01
CA GLU A 30 10.32 21.05 -3.36
C GLU A 30 8.84 20.91 -3.73
N GLN A 31 8.55 20.20 -4.83
CA GLN A 31 7.19 19.87 -5.23
C GLN A 31 6.87 18.44 -4.84
N THR A 32 5.88 18.27 -3.98
CA THR A 32 5.43 16.97 -3.49
C THR A 32 3.93 16.77 -3.71
N ASP A 33 3.46 15.54 -3.56
CA ASP A 33 2.03 15.23 -3.61
C ASP A 33 1.30 15.80 -2.40
N ARG A 34 0.16 16.44 -2.65
CA ARG A 34 -0.64 17.10 -1.61
C ARG A 34 -1.03 16.15 -0.47
N GLU A 35 -1.34 14.90 -0.79
CA GLU A 35 -1.71 13.90 0.21
C GLU A 35 -0.49 13.38 0.99
N GLU A 36 0.68 13.27 0.35
CA GLU A 36 1.92 12.89 1.06
C GLU A 36 2.36 14.00 2.02
N PHE A 37 2.32 15.26 1.55
CA PHE A 37 2.56 16.43 2.38
C PHE A 37 1.61 16.49 3.58
N ALA A 38 0.31 16.28 3.35
CA ALA A 38 -0.67 16.26 4.43
C ALA A 38 -0.42 15.13 5.44
N SER A 39 -0.06 13.94 4.97
CA SER A 39 0.28 12.81 5.85
C SER A 39 1.56 13.06 6.65
N ALA A 40 2.58 13.66 6.04
CA ALA A 40 3.83 13.99 6.70
C ALA A 40 3.61 15.05 7.80
N ASN A 41 2.84 16.10 7.50
CA ASN A 41 2.49 17.12 8.49
C ASN A 41 1.64 16.55 9.63
N ALA A 42 0.68 15.67 9.35
CA ALA A 42 -0.10 15.03 10.40
C ALA A 42 0.77 14.19 11.37
N ALA A 43 1.84 13.57 10.87
CA ALA A 43 2.80 12.86 11.71
C ALA A 43 3.62 13.83 12.59
N LEU A 44 4.11 14.93 12.01
CA LEU A 44 4.86 15.96 12.75
C LEU A 44 4.02 16.60 13.86
N GLU A 45 2.76 16.91 13.57
CA GLU A 45 1.82 17.46 14.55
C GLU A 45 1.56 16.48 15.70
N ALA A 46 1.46 15.18 15.42
CA ALA A 46 1.30 14.15 16.44
C ALA A 46 2.52 14.05 17.38
N GLU A 47 3.71 14.38 16.87
CA GLU A 47 4.96 14.45 17.64
C GLU A 47 5.17 15.82 18.32
N GLY A 48 4.27 16.78 18.10
CA GLY A 48 4.38 18.14 18.65
C GLY A 48 5.44 19.02 17.98
N LEU A 49 5.91 18.63 16.79
CA LEU A 49 6.87 19.36 15.97
C LEU A 49 6.17 20.41 15.10
N ARG A 50 6.94 21.36 14.52
CA ARG A 50 6.38 22.38 13.63
C ARG A 50 6.10 21.77 12.25
N PRO A 51 4.85 21.82 11.76
CA PRO A 51 4.51 21.31 10.43
C PRO A 51 5.11 22.19 9.34
N ALA A 52 5.30 21.60 8.15
CA ALA A 52 5.72 22.34 6.97
C ALA A 52 4.55 23.17 6.40
N VAL A 53 4.88 24.28 5.72
CA VAL A 53 3.94 25.12 4.97
C VAL A 53 4.24 25.01 3.48
N ALA A 54 3.20 24.87 2.66
CA ALA A 54 3.31 24.75 1.22
C ALA A 54 2.12 25.40 0.51
N ASP A 55 2.36 25.90 -0.70
CA ASP A 55 1.34 26.50 -1.57
C ASP A 55 0.90 25.51 -2.67
N PRO A 56 -0.41 25.42 -2.99
CA PRO A 56 -0.87 24.59 -4.11
C PRO A 56 -0.35 25.08 -5.46
N VAL A 57 0.17 24.16 -6.27
CA VAL A 57 0.64 24.46 -7.63
C VAL A 57 -0.36 23.95 -8.66
N LEU A 58 -0.83 24.85 -9.53
CA LEU A 58 -1.68 24.48 -10.65
C LEU A 58 -0.83 23.95 -11.81
N LEU A 59 -0.98 22.67 -12.12
CA LEU A 59 -0.31 22.01 -13.23
C LEU A 59 -1.24 21.85 -14.43
N GLY A 60 -0.71 22.00 -15.64
CA GLY A 60 -1.43 21.62 -16.86
C GLY A 60 -1.76 20.11 -16.86
N ILE A 61 -2.86 19.72 -17.51
CA ILE A 61 -3.35 18.32 -17.53
C ILE A 61 -2.28 17.31 -17.97
N THR A 62 -1.43 17.66 -18.93
CA THR A 62 -0.34 16.82 -19.43
C THR A 62 0.73 16.61 -18.36
N LYS A 63 1.15 17.71 -17.69
CA LYS A 63 2.17 17.67 -16.63
C LYS A 63 1.65 16.92 -15.40
N ALA A 64 0.41 17.17 -15.00
CA ALA A 64 -0.26 16.44 -13.92
C ALA A 64 -0.37 14.93 -14.21
N SER A 65 -0.61 14.55 -15.47
CA SER A 65 -0.72 13.13 -15.87
C SER A 65 0.64 12.41 -15.90
N LEU A 66 1.72 13.11 -16.24
CA LEU A 66 3.08 12.56 -16.23
C LEU A 66 3.67 12.43 -14.81
N GLN A 67 3.27 13.31 -13.90
CA GLN A 67 3.75 13.34 -12.50
C GLN A 67 2.85 12.56 -11.52
N THR A 68 2.10 11.58 -12.02
CA THR A 68 1.36 10.65 -11.15
C THR A 68 2.30 9.70 -10.40
N ARG A 69 1.85 9.16 -9.26
CA ARG A 69 2.62 8.23 -8.43
C ARG A 69 2.97 6.93 -9.16
N SER A 70 2.07 6.45 -10.01
CA SER A 70 2.30 5.24 -10.77
C SER A 70 3.13 5.51 -12.02
N PHE A 71 4.35 4.97 -12.04
CA PHE A 71 5.18 5.04 -13.22
C PHE A 71 4.63 4.17 -14.36
N ILE A 72 3.87 3.10 -14.07
CA ILE A 72 3.21 2.27 -15.10
C ILE A 72 2.14 3.09 -15.82
N SER A 73 1.29 3.78 -15.05
CA SER A 73 0.28 4.69 -15.60
C SER A 73 0.90 5.86 -16.34
N ALA A 74 1.95 6.49 -15.79
CA ALA A 74 2.66 7.60 -16.43
C ALA A 74 3.29 7.18 -17.77
N ALA A 75 4.01 6.05 -17.79
CA ALA A 75 4.67 5.51 -18.98
C ALA A 75 3.69 5.12 -20.09
N SER A 76 2.46 4.74 -19.74
CA SER A 76 1.38 4.43 -20.69
C SER A 76 0.77 5.67 -21.36
N PHE A 77 0.96 6.86 -20.79
CA PHE A 77 0.44 8.10 -21.34
C PHE A 77 1.38 8.67 -22.42
N GLN A 78 2.57 9.10 -22.02
CA GLN A 78 3.60 9.68 -22.89
C GLN A 78 5.00 9.45 -22.31
N GLU A 79 6.04 9.73 -23.11
CA GLU A 79 7.45 9.75 -22.67
C GLU A 79 7.95 8.46 -22.00
N THR A 80 7.46 7.31 -22.50
CA THR A 80 7.68 5.97 -21.93
C THR A 80 9.14 5.69 -21.57
N THR A 81 10.09 5.99 -22.46
CA THR A 81 11.53 5.75 -22.22
C THR A 81 12.03 6.53 -21.00
N ARG A 82 11.70 7.83 -20.90
CA ARG A 82 12.14 8.70 -19.80
C ARG A 82 11.59 8.21 -18.46
N VAL A 83 10.28 7.93 -18.42
CA VAL A 83 9.59 7.49 -17.20
C VAL A 83 10.11 6.15 -16.70
N LEU A 84 10.32 5.18 -17.58
CA LEU A 84 10.83 3.86 -17.19
C LEU A 84 12.29 3.91 -16.74
N THR A 85 13.14 4.71 -17.40
CA THR A 85 14.54 4.88 -16.97
C THR A 85 14.61 5.52 -15.59
N GLU A 86 13.84 6.58 -15.33
CA GLU A 86 13.81 7.24 -14.02
C GLU A 86 13.33 6.29 -12.93
N ALA A 87 12.26 5.54 -13.18
CA ALA A 87 11.73 4.54 -12.25
C ALA A 87 12.74 3.42 -11.96
N ALA A 88 13.47 2.95 -12.97
CA ALA A 88 14.49 1.92 -12.81
C ALA A 88 15.69 2.40 -12.00
N VAL A 89 16.19 3.62 -12.27
CA VAL A 89 17.33 4.21 -11.54
C VAL A 89 16.97 4.49 -10.08
N SER A 90 15.75 4.94 -9.82
CA SER A 90 15.26 5.23 -8.47
C SER A 90 14.72 4.00 -7.72
N GLY A 91 14.63 2.84 -8.38
CA GLY A 91 14.06 1.63 -7.79
C GLY A 91 12.60 1.76 -7.37
N ARG A 92 11.81 2.59 -8.07
CA ARG A 92 10.40 2.84 -7.74
C ARG A 92 9.57 1.56 -7.84
N GLN A 93 8.66 1.38 -6.89
CA GLN A 93 7.69 0.30 -6.87
C GLN A 93 6.28 0.86 -7.06
N ASP A 94 5.45 0.14 -7.81
CA ASP A 94 4.08 0.54 -8.10
C ASP A 94 3.10 -0.29 -7.25
N THR A 95 2.23 0.36 -6.49
CA THR A 95 1.28 -0.32 -5.60
C THR A 95 0.02 -0.81 -6.32
N LEU A 96 -0.18 -0.44 -7.60
CA LEU A 96 -1.33 -0.82 -8.41
C LEU A 96 -2.67 -0.41 -7.77
N ASP A 97 -2.73 0.79 -7.20
CA ASP A 97 -3.97 1.35 -6.65
C ASP A 97 -4.78 2.15 -7.68
N GLY A 98 -4.21 2.43 -8.85
CA GLY A 98 -4.83 3.17 -9.93
C GLY A 98 -5.68 2.34 -10.89
N LEU A 99 -6.48 3.03 -11.69
CA LEU A 99 -7.33 2.38 -12.70
C LEU A 99 -6.49 1.80 -13.85
N LYS A 100 -5.59 2.60 -14.43
CA LYS A 100 -4.83 2.22 -15.63
C LYS A 100 -3.82 1.11 -15.36
N GLU A 101 -3.09 1.16 -14.24
CA GLU A 101 -2.16 0.08 -13.89
C GLU A 101 -2.86 -1.29 -13.84
N ASN A 102 -4.01 -1.37 -13.16
CA ASN A 102 -4.74 -2.63 -13.04
C ASN A 102 -5.25 -3.13 -14.40
N VAL A 103 -5.70 -2.23 -15.27
CA VAL A 103 -6.09 -2.60 -16.64
C VAL A 103 -4.90 -3.16 -17.42
N ILE A 104 -3.74 -2.49 -17.36
CA ILE A 104 -2.52 -2.91 -18.07
C ILE A 104 -2.02 -4.27 -17.57
N VAL A 105 -2.06 -4.50 -16.26
CA VAL A 105 -1.60 -5.75 -15.61
C VAL A 105 -2.65 -6.87 -15.68
N GLY A 106 -3.90 -6.57 -16.07
CA GLY A 106 -4.98 -7.54 -16.16
C GLY A 106 -5.64 -7.92 -14.81
N ARG A 107 -5.55 -7.04 -13.81
CA ARG A 107 -6.22 -7.20 -12.50
C ARG A 107 -7.56 -6.47 -12.48
N LEU A 108 -8.41 -6.84 -11.52
CA LEU A 108 -9.67 -6.13 -11.30
C LEU A 108 -9.40 -4.67 -10.93
N ILE A 109 -10.07 -3.76 -11.64
CA ILE A 109 -9.95 -2.32 -11.39
C ILE A 109 -10.53 -1.94 -10.02
N PRO A 110 -10.00 -0.90 -9.35
CA PRO A 110 -10.47 -0.46 -8.03
C PRO A 110 -11.76 0.38 -8.09
N ALA A 111 -12.63 0.13 -9.05
CA ALA A 111 -13.88 0.86 -9.26
C ALA A 111 -15.05 -0.09 -9.58
N GLY A 112 -16.28 0.38 -9.34
CA GLY A 112 -17.49 -0.41 -9.61
C GLY A 112 -17.52 -1.73 -8.83
N THR A 113 -17.74 -2.85 -9.52
CA THR A 113 -17.75 -4.18 -8.90
C THR A 113 -16.38 -4.59 -8.33
N GLY A 114 -15.29 -4.09 -8.90
CA GLY A 114 -13.94 -4.41 -8.43
C GLY A 114 -13.65 -3.84 -7.04
N SER A 115 -14.16 -2.64 -6.71
CA SER A 115 -14.03 -2.08 -5.36
C SER A 115 -14.87 -2.85 -4.33
N VAL A 116 -16.08 -3.29 -4.71
CA VAL A 116 -16.93 -4.15 -3.87
C VAL A 116 -16.23 -5.47 -3.58
N MET A 117 -15.67 -6.13 -4.60
CA MET A 117 -14.93 -7.38 -4.45
C MET A 117 -13.66 -7.19 -3.60
N LYS A 118 -12.90 -6.10 -3.79
CA LYS A 118 -11.73 -5.76 -2.94
C LYS A 118 -12.13 -5.61 -1.48
N ARG A 119 -13.26 -4.94 -1.20
CA ARG A 119 -13.80 -4.78 0.16
C ARG A 119 -14.24 -6.12 0.77
N LEU A 120 -14.97 -6.94 0.03
CA LEU A 120 -15.41 -8.26 0.51
C LEU A 120 -14.22 -9.17 0.83
N ARG A 121 -13.21 -9.22 -0.06
CA ARG A 121 -11.97 -9.98 0.17
C ARG A 121 -11.21 -9.49 1.40
N ARG A 122 -11.14 -8.17 1.62
CA ARG A 122 -10.52 -7.60 2.82
C ARG A 122 -11.24 -8.06 4.08
N ILE A 123 -12.56 -7.94 4.13
CA ILE A 123 -13.37 -8.36 5.29
C ILE A 123 -13.22 -9.87 5.55
N ALA A 124 -13.22 -10.69 4.50
CA ALA A 124 -12.99 -12.12 4.62
C ALA A 124 -11.60 -12.41 5.20
N ALA A 125 -10.55 -11.78 4.67
CA ALA A 125 -9.19 -11.95 5.17
C ALA A 125 -9.03 -11.50 6.62
N ASP A 126 -9.67 -10.40 7.02
CA ASP A 126 -9.64 -9.93 8.41
C ASP A 126 -10.33 -10.91 9.35
N ARG A 127 -11.46 -11.51 8.93
CA ARG A 127 -12.14 -12.56 9.69
C ARG A 127 -11.31 -13.84 9.80
N ASP A 128 -10.67 -14.24 8.70
CA ASP A 128 -9.80 -15.43 8.67
C ASP A 128 -8.62 -15.26 9.62
N LYS A 129 -8.04 -14.04 9.73
CA LYS A 129 -7.00 -13.72 10.70
C LYS A 129 -7.48 -13.86 12.14
N VAL A 130 -8.65 -13.30 12.48
CA VAL A 130 -9.21 -13.41 13.84
C VAL A 130 -9.42 -14.87 14.21
N ILE A 131 -9.98 -15.68 13.30
CA ILE A 131 -10.21 -17.11 13.53
C ILE A 131 -8.87 -17.86 13.67
N ALA A 132 -7.85 -17.51 12.88
CA ALA A 132 -6.52 -18.12 12.99
C ALA A 132 -5.84 -17.77 14.32
N ASP A 133 -5.95 -16.53 14.78
CA ASP A 133 -5.40 -16.06 16.06
C ASP A 133 -6.10 -16.73 17.26
N GLU A 134 -7.41 -16.94 17.18
CA GLU A 134 -8.18 -17.70 18.19
C GLU A 134 -7.75 -19.17 18.23
N ARG A 135 -7.56 -19.80 17.07
CA ARG A 135 -7.07 -21.19 16.98
C ARG A 135 -5.65 -21.37 17.51
N ALA A 136 -4.78 -20.39 17.25
CA ALA A 136 -3.42 -20.37 17.78
C ALA A 136 -3.41 -20.25 19.31
N LYS A 137 -4.31 -19.42 19.88
CA LYS A 137 -4.46 -19.29 21.35
C LYS A 137 -5.09 -20.53 22.00
N SER A 138 -5.95 -21.27 21.30
CA SER A 138 -6.57 -22.50 21.81
C SER A 138 -5.67 -23.74 21.76
N THR A 139 -4.44 -23.63 21.22
CA THR A 139 -3.47 -24.74 21.20
C THR A 139 -2.31 -24.52 22.17
N PRO A 140 -2.49 -24.67 23.49
CA PRO A 140 -1.38 -24.88 24.42
C PRO A 140 -1.25 -26.37 24.80
N ALA A 141 -0.03 -26.90 24.66
CA ALA A 141 0.49 -28.15 25.25
C ALA A 141 -0.20 -29.49 24.91
N LEU A 142 0.19 -30.08 23.77
CA LEU A 142 0.33 -31.55 23.66
C LEU A 142 1.83 -31.89 23.64
N GLU A 143 2.54 -31.51 24.71
CA GLU A 143 3.80 -32.13 25.09
C GLU A 143 3.62 -32.73 26.49
N SER A 144 4.17 -33.93 26.67
CA SER A 144 4.11 -34.85 27.83
C SER A 144 2.77 -35.57 28.08
N VAL A 145 2.51 -36.60 27.28
CA VAL A 145 1.92 -37.82 27.86
C VAL A 145 3.09 -38.75 28.16
N ASP A 146 3.36 -38.93 29.45
CA ASP A 146 4.28 -39.93 30.00
C ASP A 146 4.10 -41.27 29.29
N ALA A 147 5.18 -41.84 28.77
CA ALA A 147 5.23 -43.26 28.44
C ALA A 147 5.27 -44.04 29.76
N PRO A 148 4.26 -44.85 30.12
CA PRO A 148 4.38 -45.66 31.32
C PRO A 148 5.43 -46.75 31.09
N ALA A 149 6.41 -46.78 32.00
CA ALA A 149 7.34 -47.87 32.15
C ALA A 149 6.62 -49.15 32.57
N GLY A 150 6.97 -50.27 31.94
CA GLY A 150 6.82 -51.62 32.50
C GLY A 150 5.66 -52.44 31.95
N PHE A 151 5.97 -53.32 31.00
CA PHE A 151 5.62 -54.74 31.13
C PHE A 151 6.81 -55.57 30.62
N ALA A 152 7.40 -56.31 31.54
CA ALA A 152 8.45 -57.29 31.28
C ALA A 152 7.81 -58.62 30.82
N GLU A 153 8.56 -59.33 29.98
CA GLU A 153 8.61 -60.78 29.76
C GLU A 153 7.32 -61.55 29.43
N GLU A 154 7.30 -62.13 28.21
CA GLU A 154 7.09 -63.57 28.08
C GLU A 154 7.89 -64.11 26.89
N THR A 155 8.96 -64.83 27.19
CA THR A 155 9.70 -65.72 26.29
C THR A 155 8.97 -67.06 26.19
N THR A 156 8.62 -67.49 24.97
CA THR A 156 8.53 -68.91 24.55
C THR A 156 8.75 -68.92 23.03
N GLU A 157 9.93 -69.28 22.54
CA GLU A 157 10.29 -70.65 22.12
C GLU A 157 9.66 -71.11 20.78
N THR A 158 10.53 -71.20 19.76
CA THR A 158 10.82 -72.43 18.98
C THR A 158 10.13 -72.69 17.61
N GLU A 159 11.01 -72.77 16.58
CA GLU A 159 10.99 -73.58 15.32
C GLU A 159 9.90 -73.33 14.26
N ALA A 160 10.18 -73.28 12.94
CA ALA A 160 11.25 -73.84 12.12
C ALA A 160 11.51 -72.99 10.85
#